data_AF-A0A973LA11-F1
#
_entry.id   AF-A0A973LA11-F1
#
_cell.length_a   1.000
_cell.length_b   1.000
_cell.length_c   1.000
_cell.angle_alpha   90.00
_cell.angle_beta   90.00
_cell.angle_gamma   90.00
#
_symmetry.space_group_name_H-M   'P 1'
#
loop_
_entity.id
_entity.type
_entity.pdbx_description
1 polymer ?
#
loop_
_entity_poly.entity_id
_entity_poly.type
_entity_poly.pdbx_seq_one_letter_code
_entity_poly.pdbx_strand_id
1 'polypeptide(L)'
;MIPFSKPAPAPAGRIRENRVRLRRRPKPSDPRSWNLMLASAGTSVPIRMAVESPGLLTAAVEDLQWCLEMKELQARRPHRWQHAAMAEWVADLDRLEEQRRRIAEIAAEALSML
;
A
#
# COMPACT_ATOMS: atom_id res chain seq x y z
N MET A 1 9.94 -30.22 70.25
CA MET A 1 11.12 -29.37 70.51
C MET A 1 11.93 -29.25 69.21
N ILE A 2 12.49 -28.05 68.99
CA ILE A 2 12.89 -27.32 67.76
C ILE A 2 14.05 -28.05 67.01
N PRO A 3 14.24 -27.97 65.66
CA PRO A 3 14.07 -26.74 64.88
C PRO A 3 13.35 -26.77 63.53
N PHE A 4 12.61 -25.67 63.32
CA PHE A 4 12.24 -25.10 62.04
C PHE A 4 13.49 -24.60 61.32
N SER A 5 13.75 -25.16 60.14
CA SER A 5 14.76 -24.63 59.21
C SER A 5 14.26 -23.31 58.62
N LYS A 6 15.03 -22.23 58.81
CA LYS A 6 14.83 -20.94 58.12
C LYS A 6 14.82 -21.15 56.60
N PRO A 7 13.83 -20.64 55.84
CA PRO A 7 13.97 -20.58 54.40
C PRO A 7 14.97 -19.46 54.02
N ALA A 8 15.89 -19.78 53.12
CA ALA A 8 16.85 -18.83 52.58
C ALA A 8 16.15 -17.71 51.79
N PRO A 9 16.62 -16.46 51.84
CA PRO A 9 16.09 -15.39 51.00
C PRO A 9 16.46 -15.67 49.53
N ALA A 10 15.43 -15.80 48.69
CA ALA A 10 15.61 -15.89 47.24
C ALA A 10 16.34 -14.64 46.72
N PRO A 11 17.31 -14.76 45.80
CA PRO A 11 17.99 -13.61 45.24
C PRO A 11 16.99 -12.76 44.46
N ALA A 12 16.98 -11.47 44.78
CA ALA A 12 16.18 -10.44 44.14
C ALA A 12 16.22 -10.58 42.62
N GLY A 13 15.13 -11.12 42.06
CA GLY A 13 14.89 -11.11 40.63
C GLY A 13 14.89 -9.65 40.19
N ARG A 14 15.94 -9.24 39.47
CA ARG A 14 15.99 -7.96 38.78
C ARG A 14 14.74 -7.85 37.92
N ILE A 15 13.80 -7.03 38.35
CA ILE A 15 12.70 -6.57 37.50
C ILE A 15 13.40 -5.82 36.37
N ARG A 16 13.59 -6.52 35.25
CA ARG A 16 14.06 -5.94 34.01
C ARG A 16 12.92 -5.07 33.53
N GLU A 17 12.94 -3.81 33.94
CA GLU A 17 12.05 -2.76 33.46
C GLU A 17 12.18 -2.73 31.94
N ASN A 18 11.27 -3.44 31.29
CA ASN A 18 11.05 -3.35 29.86
C ASN A 18 10.49 -1.95 29.66
N ARG A 19 11.37 -0.96 29.46
CA ARG A 19 10.99 0.34 28.93
C ARG A 19 10.37 0.08 27.56
N VAL A 20 9.07 -0.14 27.56
CA VAL A 20 8.22 -0.06 26.37
C VAL A 20 8.47 1.34 25.85
N ARG A 21 9.33 1.45 24.84
CA ARG A 21 9.47 2.67 24.05
C ARG A 21 8.07 2.87 23.46
N LEU A 22 7.29 3.75 24.09
CA LEU A 22 6.04 4.25 23.54
C LEU A 22 6.40 4.72 22.13
N ARG A 23 6.04 3.91 21.13
CA ARG A 23 6.18 4.27 19.73
C ARG A 23 5.46 5.60 19.62
N ARG A 24 6.21 6.66 19.30
CA ARG A 24 5.66 8.00 19.07
C ARG A 24 4.42 7.81 18.21
N ARG A 25 3.25 8.24 18.71
CA ARG A 25 2.05 8.34 17.87
C ARG A 25 2.48 9.05 16.58
N PRO A 26 2.20 8.51 15.38
CA PRO A 26 2.47 9.25 14.17
C PRO A 26 1.76 10.60 14.33
N LYS A 27 2.52 11.70 14.24
CA LYS A 27 1.92 13.04 14.17
C LYS A 27 0.86 12.99 13.06
N PRO A 28 -0.31 13.61 13.22
CA PRO A 28 -1.20 13.81 12.08
C PRO A 28 -0.37 14.53 11.01
N SER A 29 -0.07 13.80 9.95
CA SER A 29 0.66 14.34 8.81
C SER A 29 -0.23 15.41 8.21
N ASP A 30 0.30 16.61 8.02
CA ASP A 30 -0.42 17.70 7.39
C ASP A 30 -0.96 17.20 6.04
N PRO A 31 -2.30 17.19 5.81
CA PRO A 31 -2.88 16.76 4.53
C PRO A 31 -2.30 17.49 3.32
N ARG A 32 -1.74 18.69 3.52
CA ARG A 32 -1.02 19.46 2.49
C ARG A 32 0.29 18.82 2.02
N SER A 33 0.84 17.90 2.82
CA SER A 33 2.04 17.13 2.51
C SER A 33 1.76 15.74 1.94
N TRP A 34 0.48 15.38 1.77
CA TRP A 34 0.12 14.08 1.23
C TRP A 34 0.39 14.04 -0.27
N ASN A 35 0.97 12.94 -0.70
CA ASN A 35 1.13 12.63 -2.11
C ASN A 35 0.28 11.41 -2.44
N LEU A 36 -0.35 11.46 -3.61
CA LEU A 36 -1.01 10.34 -4.24
C LEU A 36 -0.01 9.62 -5.14
N MET A 37 0.13 8.31 -4.96
CA MET A 37 0.91 7.48 -5.88
C MET A 37 0.01 7.06 -7.05
N LEU A 38 0.43 7.39 -8.27
CA LEU A 38 -0.15 6.88 -9.50
C LEU A 38 0.63 5.61 -9.91
N ALA A 39 0.06 4.44 -9.66
CA ALA A 39 0.75 3.17 -9.85
C ALA A 39 1.01 2.84 -11.33
N SER A 40 0.13 3.28 -12.23
CA SER A 40 0.26 3.19 -13.67
C SER A 40 1.45 3.98 -14.19
N ALA A 41 1.64 5.22 -13.73
CA ALA A 41 2.74 6.08 -14.11
C ALA A 41 4.03 5.84 -13.29
N GLY A 42 3.92 5.21 -12.11
CA GLY A 42 5.04 5.08 -11.18
C GLY A 42 5.47 6.41 -10.57
N THR A 43 4.56 7.38 -10.48
CA THR A 43 4.84 8.75 -10.04
C THR A 43 4.03 9.11 -8.80
N SER A 44 4.59 10.03 -8.01
CA SER A 44 3.96 10.53 -6.79
C SER A 44 3.62 12.00 -6.99
N VAL A 45 2.34 12.35 -6.83
CA VAL A 45 1.83 13.70 -7.11
C VAL A 45 1.21 14.29 -5.83
N PRO A 46 1.51 15.53 -5.45
CA PRO A 46 0.85 16.17 -4.33
C PRO A 46 -0.68 16.16 -4.49
N ILE A 47 -1.42 15.80 -3.44
CA ILE A 47 -2.89 15.68 -3.52
C ILE A 47 -3.53 17.00 -3.96
N ARG A 48 -2.96 18.15 -3.54
CA ARG A 48 -3.45 19.46 -3.99
C ARG A 48 -3.40 19.61 -5.50
N MET A 49 -2.27 19.27 -6.11
CA MET A 49 -2.12 19.33 -7.56
C MET A 49 -3.10 18.38 -8.27
N ALA A 50 -3.29 17.17 -7.72
CA ALA A 50 -4.22 16.20 -8.28
C ALA A 50 -5.69 16.68 -8.22
N VAL A 51 -6.08 17.39 -7.17
CA VAL A 51 -7.45 17.92 -7.01
C VAL A 51 -7.67 19.21 -7.82
N GLU A 52 -6.64 20.04 -7.97
CA GLU A 52 -6.70 21.31 -8.68
C GLU A 52 -6.61 21.15 -10.21
N SER A 53 -6.05 20.04 -10.70
CA SER A 53 -5.96 19.72 -12.13
C SER A 53 -7.01 18.67 -12.53
N PRO A 54 -7.99 19.02 -13.39
CA PRO A 54 -8.98 18.06 -13.86
C PRO A 54 -8.36 16.83 -14.56
N GLY A 55 -7.28 17.02 -15.32
CA GLY A 55 -6.57 15.93 -15.99
C GLY A 55 -5.91 14.97 -15.01
N LEU A 56 -5.25 15.49 -13.96
CA LEU A 56 -4.66 14.65 -12.93
C LEU A 56 -5.72 13.95 -12.06
N LEU A 57 -6.85 14.61 -11.80
CA LEU A 57 -7.94 14.00 -11.06
C LEU A 57 -8.52 12.80 -11.84
N THR A 58 -8.73 12.96 -13.14
CA THR A 58 -9.17 11.86 -14.02
C THR A 58 -8.15 10.72 -14.00
N ALA A 59 -6.86 11.01 -14.23
CA ALA A 59 -5.81 9.99 -14.20
C ALA A 59 -5.75 9.27 -12.84
N ALA A 60 -5.92 9.99 -11.73
CA ALA A 60 -5.95 9.42 -10.38
C ALA A 60 -7.11 8.45 -10.16
N VAL A 61 -8.32 8.81 -10.61
CA VAL A 61 -9.50 7.95 -10.48
C VAL A 61 -9.34 6.69 -11.34
N GLU A 62 -8.90 6.85 -12.59
CA GLU A 62 -8.66 5.72 -13.49
C GLU A 62 -7.55 4.80 -12.97
N ASP A 63 -6.48 5.37 -12.38
CA ASP A 63 -5.41 4.60 -11.76
C ASP A 63 -5.89 3.74 -10.59
N LEU A 64 -6.77 4.28 -9.75
CA LEU A 64 -7.37 3.55 -8.64
C LEU A 64 -8.27 2.42 -9.14
N GLN A 65 -9.09 2.68 -10.16
CA GLN A 65 -9.93 1.66 -10.79
C GLN A 65 -9.06 0.54 -11.38
N TRP A 66 -8.05 0.90 -12.17
CA TRP A 66 -7.09 -0.06 -12.73
C TRP A 66 -6.40 -0.89 -11.64
N CYS A 67 -6.00 -0.27 -10.52
CA CYS A 67 -5.41 -0.99 -9.38
C CYS A 67 -6.36 -2.03 -8.78
N LEU A 68 -7.66 -1.73 -8.69
CA LEU A 68 -8.66 -2.66 -8.17
C LEU A 68 -8.88 -3.82 -9.14
N GLU A 69 -9.08 -3.52 -10.43
CA GLU A 69 -9.26 -4.53 -11.48
C GLU A 69 -8.04 -5.45 -11.60
N MET A 70 -6.83 -4.90 -11.50
CA MET A 70 -5.59 -5.68 -11.50
C MET A 70 -5.51 -6.64 -10.31
N LYS A 71 -5.90 -6.18 -9.11
CA LYS A 71 -5.94 -7.04 -7.91
C LYS A 71 -6.99 -8.14 -8.04
N GLU A 72 -8.16 -7.83 -8.57
CA GLU A 72 -9.22 -8.81 -8.84
C GLU A 72 -8.76 -9.85 -9.86
N LEU A 73 -8.15 -9.42 -10.96
CA LEU A 73 -7.58 -10.31 -11.99
C LEU A 73 -6.52 -11.24 -11.41
N GLN A 74 -5.62 -10.72 -10.57
CA GLN A 74 -4.60 -11.51 -9.89
C GLN A 74 -5.21 -12.53 -8.93
N ALA A 75 -6.26 -12.16 -8.20
CA ALA A 75 -6.95 -13.04 -7.27
C ALA A 75 -7.65 -14.22 -7.98
N ARG A 76 -8.17 -14.01 -9.19
CA ARG A 76 -8.85 -15.04 -10.00
C ARG A 76 -7.93 -15.82 -10.95
N ARG A 77 -6.60 -15.75 -10.76
CA ARG A 77 -5.64 -16.38 -11.67
C ARG A 77 -5.91 -17.89 -11.84
N PRO A 78 -6.16 -18.37 -13.07
CA PRO A 78 -6.37 -19.80 -13.33
C PRO A 78 -5.10 -20.62 -13.10
N HIS A 79 -5.26 -21.93 -12.95
CA HIS A 79 -4.11 -22.83 -12.93
C HIS A 79 -3.50 -23.00 -14.32
N ARG A 80 -2.19 -23.28 -14.39
CA ARG A 80 -1.43 -23.40 -15.65
C ARG A 80 -1.95 -24.49 -16.61
N TRP A 81 -2.63 -25.51 -16.10
CA TRP A 81 -3.19 -26.59 -16.90
C TRP A 81 -4.55 -26.23 -17.53
N GLN A 82 -5.20 -25.14 -17.09
CA GLN A 82 -6.45 -24.65 -17.66
C GLN A 82 -6.17 -23.76 -18.87
N HIS A 83 -5.72 -24.35 -19.98
CA HIS A 83 -5.19 -23.61 -21.12
C HIS A 83 -6.12 -22.51 -21.66
N ALA A 84 -7.41 -22.79 -21.81
CA ALA A 84 -8.38 -21.80 -22.30
C ALA A 84 -8.57 -20.63 -21.31
N ALA A 85 -8.83 -20.92 -20.03
CA ALA A 85 -8.97 -19.90 -19.00
C ALA A 85 -7.67 -19.08 -18.81
N MET A 86 -6.50 -19.72 -18.95
CA MET A 86 -5.21 -19.04 -18.90
C MET A 86 -5.04 -18.07 -20.08
N ALA A 87 -5.47 -18.45 -21.29
CA ALA A 87 -5.43 -17.56 -22.45
C ALA A 87 -6.34 -16.35 -22.26
N GLU A 88 -7.56 -16.55 -21.73
CA GLU A 88 -8.47 -15.45 -21.38
C GLU A 88 -7.87 -14.54 -20.30
N TRP A 89 -7.26 -15.13 -19.26
CA TRP A 89 -6.61 -14.37 -18.19
C TRP A 89 -5.43 -13.52 -18.72
N VAL A 90 -4.65 -14.05 -19.66
CA VAL A 90 -3.57 -13.29 -20.33
C VAL A 90 -4.16 -12.15 -21.17
N ALA A 91 -5.23 -12.41 -21.94
CA ALA A 91 -5.88 -11.36 -22.72
C ALA A 91 -6.47 -10.25 -21.83
N ASP A 92 -7.02 -10.60 -20.67
CA ASP A 92 -7.46 -9.64 -19.65
C ASP A 92 -6.30 -8.82 -19.11
N LEU A 93 -5.16 -9.47 -18.83
CA LEU A 93 -3.95 -8.82 -18.36
C LEU A 93 -3.43 -7.81 -19.39
N ASP A 94 -3.33 -8.21 -20.66
CA ASP A 94 -2.87 -7.36 -21.76
C ASP A 94 -3.78 -6.12 -21.93
N ARG A 95 -5.09 -6.30 -21.79
CA ARG A 95 -6.06 -5.18 -21.82
C ARG A 95 -5.82 -4.20 -20.68
N LEU A 96 -5.60 -4.69 -19.46
CA LEU A 96 -5.28 -3.84 -18.31
C LEU A 96 -3.90 -3.18 -18.45
N GLU A 97 -2.92 -3.82 -19.07
CA GLU A 97 -1.63 -3.21 -19.36
C GLU A 97 -1.75 -2.07 -20.38
N GLU A 98 -2.59 -2.22 -21.39
CA GLU A 98 -2.86 -1.15 -22.35
C GLU A 98 -3.61 0.03 -21.69
N GLN A 99 -4.57 -0.27 -20.80
CA GLN A 99 -5.21 0.75 -19.97
C GLN A 99 -4.18 1.47 -19.08
N ARG A 100 -3.22 0.74 -18.49
CA ARG A 100 -2.13 1.32 -17.69
C ARG A 100 -1.33 2.35 -18.50
N ARG A 101 -1.01 2.07 -19.76
CA ARG A 101 -0.27 2.99 -20.65
C ARG A 101 -1.06 4.27 -20.91
N ARG A 102 -2.35 4.14 -21.26
CA ARG A 102 -3.22 5.31 -21.48
C ARG A 102 -3.35 6.19 -20.24
N ILE A 103 -3.53 5.62 -19.06
CA ILE A 103 -3.58 6.39 -17.81
C ILE A 103 -2.27 7.14 -17.57
N ALA A 104 -1.13 6.47 -17.81
CA ALA A 104 0.18 7.11 -17.68
C ALA A 104 0.40 8.26 -18.68
N GLU A 105 -0.11 8.13 -19.90
CA GLU A 105 -0.10 9.21 -20.90
C GLU A 105 -0.94 10.41 -20.47
N ILE A 106 -2.17 10.18 -20.01
CA ILE A 106 -3.04 11.24 -19.47
C ILE A 106 -2.37 11.95 -18.30
N ALA A 107 -1.78 11.18 -17.37
CA ALA A 107 -1.06 11.74 -16.24
C ALA A 107 0.14 12.59 -16.68
N ALA A 108 0.92 12.11 -17.66
CA ALA A 108 2.08 12.84 -18.19
C ALA A 108 1.67 14.13 -18.90
N GLU A 109 0.62 14.09 -19.73
CA GLU A 109 0.07 15.26 -20.40
C GLU A 109 -0.44 16.28 -19.38
N ALA A 110 -1.23 15.84 -18.39
CA ALA A 110 -1.73 16.71 -17.34
C ALA A 110 -0.61 17.33 -16.49
N LEU A 111 0.48 16.60 -16.21
CA LEU A 111 1.67 17.14 -15.55
C LEU A 111 2.41 18.17 -16.42
N SER A 112 2.42 18.00 -17.74
CA SER A 112 3.10 18.92 -18.66
C SER A 112 2.40 20.27 -18.83
N MET A 113 1.11 20.35 -18.46
CA MET A 113 0.28 21.56 -18.55
C MET A 113 0.22 22.36 -17.23
N LEU A 114 0.94 21.93 -16.20
CA LEU A 114 1.03 22.57 -14.87
C LEU A 114 2.30 23.42 -14.74
#